data_AF-A0A924GHL4-F1
#
_entry.id   AF-A0A924GHL4-F1
#
_cell.length_a   1.000
_cell.length_b   1.000
_cell.length_c   1.000
_cell.angle_alpha   90.00
_cell.angle_beta   90.00
_cell.angle_gamma   90.00
#
_symmetry.space_group_name_H-M   'P 1'
#
loop_
_entity.id
_entity.type
_entity.pdbx_description
1 polymer ?
#
loop_
_entity_poly.entity_id
_entity_poly.type
_entity_poly.pdbx_seq_one_letter_code
_entity_poly.pdbx_strand_id
1 'polypeptide(L)'
;MSDPKRIQRLRTKGSKMPTDAIYVGRPGKWGNPFVVAQEKGDNGYKYSVRGSANHLLGMHRTKAEAQRQAADLFELHTGPMGNYEIDGEALRQLVSALAGKDLACWCKLTDPCHADVLLELANGAAS
;
A
#
# COMPACT_ATOMS: atom_id res chain seq x y z
N MET A 1 3.31 14.34 -20.93
CA MET A 1 3.32 14.35 -19.45
C MET A 1 4.00 13.06 -19.02
N SER A 2 4.84 13.09 -17.99
CA SER A 2 5.55 11.89 -17.51
C SER A 2 4.57 10.92 -16.85
N ASP A 3 4.86 9.62 -16.93
CA ASP A 3 4.03 8.60 -16.29
C ASP A 3 4.01 8.78 -14.77
N PRO A 4 2.83 8.66 -14.11
CA PRO A 4 2.71 8.73 -12.66
C PRO A 4 3.59 7.69 -11.97
N LYS A 5 4.24 8.09 -10.87
CA LYS A 5 5.20 7.23 -10.18
C LYS A 5 4.98 7.18 -8.67
N ARG A 6 5.49 6.09 -8.07
CA ARG A 6 5.58 5.95 -6.62
C ARG A 6 6.72 6.80 -6.08
N ILE A 7 6.44 7.52 -5.00
CA ILE A 7 7.40 8.31 -4.25
C ILE A 7 7.53 7.73 -2.85
N GLN A 8 8.77 7.48 -2.42
CA GLN A 8 9.03 7.20 -1.02
C GLN A 8 9.02 8.51 -0.22
N ARG A 9 8.13 8.59 0.77
CA ARG A 9 8.10 9.65 1.75
C ARG A 9 9.22 9.45 2.77
N LEU A 10 9.97 10.51 3.05
CA LEU A 10 11.09 10.49 3.98
C LEU A 10 10.79 11.38 5.20
N ARG A 11 11.29 10.96 6.37
CA ARG A 11 11.20 11.75 7.62
C ARG A 11 12.38 12.72 7.77
N THR A 12 13.28 12.74 6.80
CA THR A 12 14.45 13.61 6.80
C THR A 12 14.01 15.06 6.80
N LYS A 13 14.51 15.85 7.76
CA LYS A 13 14.21 17.28 7.88
C LYS A 13 14.49 17.99 6.55
N GLY A 14 13.50 18.74 6.04
CA GLY A 14 13.60 19.45 4.76
C GLY A 14 13.10 18.67 3.54
N SER A 15 12.85 17.36 3.66
CA SER A 15 12.18 16.60 2.60
C SER A 15 10.75 17.12 2.43
N LYS A 16 10.44 17.63 1.24
CA LYS A 16 9.10 18.04 0.85
C LYS A 16 8.55 17.06 -0.17
N MET A 17 7.30 16.69 0.00
CA MET A 17 6.56 15.93 -1.00
C MET A 17 6.28 16.87 -2.19
N PRO A 18 6.37 16.39 -3.45
CA PRO A 18 5.96 17.18 -4.60
C PRO A 18 4.52 17.65 -4.47
N THR A 19 4.22 18.85 -4.95
CA THR A 19 2.90 19.49 -4.79
C THR A 19 1.76 18.66 -5.38
N ASP A 20 2.02 17.95 -6.48
CA ASP A 20 1.03 17.13 -7.18
C ASP A 20 0.96 15.68 -6.69
N ALA A 21 1.79 15.28 -5.72
CA ALA A 21 1.79 13.93 -5.20
C ALA A 21 0.74 13.74 -4.09
N ILE A 22 0.00 12.64 -4.14
CA ILE A 22 -1.01 12.27 -3.15
C ILE A 22 -0.39 11.32 -2.13
N TYR A 23 -0.50 11.66 -0.85
CA TYR A 23 -0.11 10.74 0.23
C TYR A 23 -1.15 9.63 0.39
N VAL A 24 -0.69 8.38 0.27
CA VAL A 24 -1.55 7.18 0.35
C VAL A 24 -1.26 6.30 1.57
N GLY A 25 -0.41 6.74 2.49
CA GLY A 25 -0.12 5.99 3.72
C GLY A 25 -1.20 6.14 4.81
N ARG A 26 -1.10 5.33 5.86
CA ARG A 26 -1.99 5.43 7.04
C ARG A 26 -1.79 6.73 7.83
N PRO A 27 -2.85 7.25 8.50
CA PRO A 27 -4.23 6.73 8.57
C PRO A 27 -5.15 7.21 7.41
N GLY A 28 -4.62 7.52 6.22
CA GLY A 28 -5.42 8.01 5.10
C GLY A 28 -6.36 6.97 4.49
N LYS A 29 -7.39 7.44 3.77
CA LYS A 29 -8.39 6.60 3.07
C LYS A 29 -7.82 5.64 2.02
N TRP A 30 -6.60 5.88 1.56
CA TRP A 30 -5.87 5.04 0.61
C TRP A 30 -4.88 4.08 1.29
N GLY A 31 -4.85 4.08 2.63
CA GLY A 31 -3.90 3.29 3.39
C GLY A 31 -4.20 1.80 3.31
N ASN A 32 -3.15 0.99 3.16
CA ASN A 32 -3.29 -0.46 3.23
C ASN A 32 -3.88 -0.90 4.60
N PRO A 33 -5.03 -1.59 4.64
CA PRO A 33 -5.64 -2.10 5.86
C PRO A 33 -4.82 -3.25 6.47
N PHE A 34 -3.99 -3.93 5.67
CA PHE A 34 -3.07 -4.96 6.14
C PHE A 34 -1.83 -4.33 6.78
N VAL A 35 -1.63 -4.59 8.07
CA VAL A 35 -0.60 -3.99 8.91
C VAL A 35 0.62 -4.91 8.93
N VAL A 36 1.74 -4.41 8.44
CA VAL A 36 3.06 -5.00 8.70
C VAL A 36 3.61 -4.43 10.02
N ALA A 37 3.91 -5.29 10.99
CA ALA A 37 4.54 -4.92 12.25
C ALA A 37 5.78 -5.77 12.52
N GLN A 38 6.80 -5.17 13.14
CA GLN A 38 7.98 -5.90 13.60
C GLN A 38 7.68 -6.48 14.98
N GLU A 39 7.85 -7.79 15.12
CA GLU A 39 7.59 -8.56 16.33
C GLU A 39 8.91 -9.11 16.87
N LYS A 40 9.07 -9.12 18.20
CA LYS A 40 10.22 -9.75 18.86
C LYS A 40 9.94 -11.24 19.00
N GLY A 41 10.80 -12.09 18.45
CA GLY A 41 10.75 -13.53 18.64
C GLY A 41 12.03 -14.07 19.30
N ASP A 42 12.01 -15.36 19.65
CA ASP A 42 13.11 -16.02 20.36
C ASP A 42 14.42 -16.01 19.56
N ASN A 43 14.34 -16.08 18.23
CA ASN A 43 15.49 -16.11 17.32
C ASN A 43 15.64 -14.80 16.51
N GLY A 44 15.32 -13.66 17.12
CA GLY A 44 15.41 -12.34 16.50
C GLY A 44 14.06 -11.78 16.04
N TYR A 45 14.10 -10.78 15.17
CA TYR A 45 12.89 -10.10 14.70
C TYR A 45 12.16 -10.90 13.62
N LYS A 46 10.83 -10.94 13.72
CA LYS A 46 9.91 -11.39 12.68
C LYS A 46 8.98 -10.24 12.27
N TYR A 47 8.30 -10.39 11.15
CA TYR A 47 7.34 -9.40 10.67
C TYR A 47 5.96 -10.04 10.55
N SER A 48 5.00 -9.56 11.35
CA SER A 48 3.61 -9.98 11.26
C SER A 48 2.89 -9.20 10.18
N VAL A 49 1.96 -9.86 9.49
CA VAL A 49 0.95 -9.23 8.63
C VAL A 49 -0.39 -9.44 9.30
N ARG A 50 -1.10 -8.35 9.57
CA ARG A 50 -2.37 -8.38 10.31
C ARG A 50 -3.50 -7.71 9.54
N GLY A 51 -4.68 -8.30 9.56
CA GLY A 51 -5.88 -7.75 8.93
C GLY A 51 -6.79 -7.00 9.91
N SER A 52 -8.07 -6.89 9.54
CA SER A 52 -9.12 -6.37 10.41
C SER A 52 -9.20 -7.14 11.73
N ALA A 53 -9.63 -6.46 12.80
CA ALA A 53 -9.66 -6.98 14.16
C ALA A 53 -8.31 -7.57 14.66
N ASN A 54 -7.18 -7.12 14.09
CA ASN A 54 -5.82 -7.55 14.46
C ASN A 54 -5.53 -9.05 14.20
N HIS A 55 -6.32 -9.71 13.34
CA HIS A 55 -6.13 -11.11 12.96
C HIS A 55 -4.75 -11.30 12.32
N LEU A 56 -3.94 -12.23 12.83
CA LEU A 56 -2.67 -12.61 12.24
C LEU A 56 -2.87 -13.39 10.93
N LEU A 57 -2.43 -12.81 9.81
CA LEU A 57 -2.54 -13.41 8.46
C LEU A 57 -1.22 -14.02 7.97
N GLY A 58 -0.10 -13.68 8.60
CA GLY A 58 1.20 -14.22 8.25
C GLY A 58 2.33 -13.74 9.14
N MET A 59 3.42 -14.50 9.16
CA MET A 59 4.66 -14.19 9.87
C MET A 59 5.85 -14.46 8.95
N HIS A 60 6.68 -13.46 8.74
CA HIS A 60 7.81 -13.50 7.80
C HIS A 60 9.14 -13.19 8.47
N ARG A 61 10.23 -13.64 7.84
CA ARG A 61 11.59 -13.40 8.33
C ARG A 61 12.06 -11.99 7.95
N THR A 62 11.65 -11.50 6.79
CA THR A 62 12.03 -10.18 6.30
C THR A 62 10.84 -9.24 6.19
N LYS A 63 11.12 -7.93 6.25
CA LYS A 63 10.10 -6.89 6.09
C LYS A 63 9.51 -6.90 4.67
N ALA A 64 10.36 -7.12 3.67
CA ALA A 64 9.96 -7.11 2.26
C ALA A 64 8.96 -8.23 1.94
N GLU A 65 9.14 -9.43 2.50
CA GLU A 65 8.18 -10.54 2.37
C GLU A 65 6.82 -10.20 3.02
N ALA A 66 6.84 -9.63 4.22
CA ALA A 66 5.60 -9.18 4.88
C ALA A 66 4.90 -8.05 4.10
N GLN A 67 5.66 -7.12 3.53
CA GLN A 67 5.14 -6.06 2.67
C GLN A 67 4.57 -6.60 1.36
N ARG A 68 5.18 -7.65 0.78
CA ARG A 68 4.64 -8.36 -0.38
C ARG A 68 3.27 -8.94 -0.05
N GLN A 69 3.18 -9.76 1.00
CA GLN A 69 1.89 -10.35 1.39
C GLN A 69 0.84 -9.27 1.68
N ALA A 70 1.21 -8.16 2.33
CA ALA A 70 0.29 -7.06 2.57
C ALA A 70 -0.15 -6.36 1.27
N ALA A 71 0.72 -6.23 0.26
CA ALA A 71 0.38 -5.68 -1.04
C ALA A 71 -0.52 -6.64 -1.83
N ASP A 72 -0.20 -7.94 -1.85
CA ASP A 72 -1.01 -8.96 -2.52
C ASP A 72 -2.42 -9.05 -1.88
N LEU A 73 -2.49 -9.01 -0.55
CA LEU A 73 -3.77 -8.97 0.17
C LEU A 73 -4.54 -7.68 -0.14
N PHE A 74 -3.84 -6.55 -0.32
CA PHE A 74 -4.46 -5.28 -0.70
C PHE A 74 -5.03 -5.34 -2.11
N GLU A 75 -4.27 -5.88 -3.07
CA GLU A 75 -4.73 -6.13 -4.44
C GLU A 75 -5.94 -7.06 -4.46
N LEU A 76 -5.91 -8.16 -3.69
CA LEU A 76 -7.07 -9.03 -3.54
C LEU A 76 -8.26 -8.28 -2.93
N HIS A 77 -8.03 -7.43 -1.92
CA HIS A 77 -9.06 -6.66 -1.24
C HIS A 77 -9.70 -5.59 -2.13
N THR A 78 -8.94 -4.99 -3.05
CA THR A 78 -9.43 -4.00 -4.03
C THR A 78 -9.74 -4.63 -5.40
N GLY A 79 -9.48 -5.92 -5.59
CA GLY A 79 -9.74 -6.60 -6.86
C GLY A 79 -11.21 -6.97 -7.05
N PRO A 80 -11.57 -7.53 -8.23
CA PRO A 80 -12.92 -8.00 -8.53
C PRO A 80 -13.39 -9.17 -7.61
N MET A 81 -12.45 -9.79 -6.88
CA MET A 81 -12.69 -10.85 -5.89
C MET A 81 -12.61 -10.34 -4.43
N GLY A 82 -12.45 -9.02 -4.25
CA GLY A 82 -12.24 -8.37 -2.96
C GLY A 82 -13.46 -8.28 -2.06
N ASN A 83 -13.20 -8.17 -0.77
CA ASN A 83 -14.19 -8.29 0.32
C ASN A 83 -15.36 -7.30 0.16
N TYR A 84 -16.58 -7.79 0.44
CA TYR A 84 -17.94 -7.23 0.26
C TYR A 84 -18.26 -5.83 0.86
N GLU A 85 -17.28 -5.01 1.25
CA GLU A 85 -17.49 -3.72 1.95
C GLU A 85 -17.35 -2.47 1.06
N ILE A 86 -16.72 -2.58 -0.11
CA ILE A 86 -16.63 -1.48 -1.08
C ILE A 86 -17.14 -2.00 -2.42
N ASP A 87 -18.26 -1.46 -2.91
CA ASP A 87 -18.77 -1.82 -4.22
C ASP A 87 -17.75 -1.42 -5.32
N GLY A 88 -17.70 -2.19 -6.42
CA GLY A 88 -16.69 -1.98 -7.46
C GLY A 88 -16.74 -0.60 -8.14
N GLU A 89 -17.89 0.09 -8.06
CA GLU A 89 -18.05 1.45 -8.56
C GLU A 89 -17.49 2.49 -7.58
N ALA A 90 -17.69 2.30 -6.28
CA ALA A 90 -17.11 3.09 -5.21
C ALA A 90 -15.59 2.98 -5.22
N LEU A 91 -15.04 1.79 -5.50
CA LEU A 91 -13.60 1.63 -5.70
C LEU A 91 -13.11 2.39 -6.93
N ARG A 92 -13.80 2.28 -8.07
CA ARG A 92 -13.45 3.05 -9.29
C ARG A 92 -13.48 4.55 -9.04
N GLN A 93 -14.51 5.04 -8.36
CA GLN A 93 -14.63 6.43 -7.95
C GLN A 93 -13.52 6.81 -6.96
N LEU A 94 -13.13 5.92 -6.05
CA LEU A 94 -11.94 6.05 -5.22
C LEU A 94 -10.73 6.28 -6.16
N VAL A 95 -10.31 5.28 -6.91
CA VAL A 95 -9.03 5.32 -7.63
C VAL A 95 -8.99 6.38 -8.75
N SER A 96 -10.14 6.81 -9.28
CA SER A 96 -10.21 7.89 -10.28
C SER A 96 -9.58 9.21 -9.81
N ALA A 97 -9.66 9.52 -8.51
CA ALA A 97 -9.03 10.71 -7.93
C ALA A 97 -7.49 10.65 -7.90
N LEU A 98 -6.93 9.46 -8.14
CA LEU A 98 -5.50 9.20 -8.20
C LEU A 98 -4.95 9.17 -9.63
N ALA A 99 -5.82 9.15 -10.64
CA ALA A 99 -5.40 9.07 -12.04
C ALA A 99 -4.50 10.26 -12.41
N GLY A 100 -3.35 9.97 -13.04
CA GLY A 100 -2.38 10.99 -13.41
C GLY A 100 -1.62 11.63 -12.24
N LYS A 101 -1.69 11.08 -11.02
CA LYS A 101 -1.02 11.62 -9.82
C LYS A 101 0.09 10.71 -9.32
N ASP A 102 1.20 11.31 -8.92
CA ASP A 102 2.26 10.60 -8.18
C ASP A 102 1.74 10.17 -6.80
N LEU A 103 2.06 8.96 -6.36
CA LEU A 103 1.59 8.43 -5.08
C LEU A 103 2.72 8.29 -4.07
N ALA A 104 2.55 8.90 -2.90
CA ALA A 104 3.57 8.91 -1.84
C ALA A 104 3.24 7.95 -0.69
N CYS A 105 4.18 7.06 -0.36
CA CYS A 105 4.09 6.14 0.78
C CYS A 105 5.41 6.07 1.55
N TRP A 106 5.40 5.60 2.79
CA TRP A 106 6.61 5.44 3.61
C TRP A 106 7.46 4.20 3.25
N CYS A 107 6.94 3.29 2.42
CA CYS A 107 7.66 2.09 2.02
C CYS A 107 8.91 2.44 1.20
N LYS A 108 9.97 1.64 1.31
CA LYS A 108 11.16 1.83 0.48
C LYS A 108 10.82 1.57 -0.98
N LEU A 109 11.45 2.29 -1.91
CA LEU A 109 11.27 2.06 -3.34
C LEU A 109 11.76 0.68 -3.83
N THR A 110 12.53 -0.04 -3.01
CA THR A 110 12.97 -1.41 -3.29
C THR A 110 11.98 -2.48 -2.84
N ASP A 111 11.03 -2.10 -1.97
CA ASP A 111 10.11 -3.05 -1.33
C ASP A 111 8.74 -2.97 -2.02
N PRO A 112 7.95 -4.06 -2.02
CA PRO A 112 6.56 -4.02 -2.47
C PRO A 112 5.72 -3.01 -1.68
N CYS A 113 4.79 -2.32 -2.36
CA CYS A 113 3.91 -1.36 -1.70
C CYS A 113 2.51 -1.35 -2.33
N HIS A 114 1.52 -1.02 -1.51
CA HIS A 114 0.15 -0.83 -1.98
C HIS A 114 -0.01 0.38 -2.91
N ALA A 115 0.93 1.33 -2.88
CA ALA A 115 0.95 2.46 -3.79
C ALA A 115 1.19 2.02 -5.24
N ASP A 116 1.88 0.90 -5.47
CA ASP A 116 2.08 0.34 -6.81
C ASP A 116 0.75 -0.18 -7.36
N VAL A 117 0.01 -0.96 -6.55
CA VAL A 117 -1.35 -1.42 -6.87
C VAL A 117 -2.29 -0.26 -7.18
N LEU A 118 -2.25 0.82 -6.38
CA LEU A 118 -3.08 2.00 -6.63
C LEU A 118 -2.71 2.73 -7.94
N LEU A 119 -1.42 2.77 -8.31
CA LEU A 119 -0.97 3.36 -9.58
C LEU A 119 -1.50 2.55 -10.76
N GLU A 120 -1.43 1.22 -10.69
CA GLU A 120 -1.94 0.32 -11.72
C GLU A 120 -3.46 0.46 -11.89
N LEU A 121 -4.20 0.39 -10.78
CA LEU A 121 -5.66 0.55 -10.77
C LEU A 121 -6.12 1.92 -11.29
N ALA A 122 -5.44 3.00 -10.91
CA ALA A 122 -5.83 4.36 -11.27
C ALA A 122 -5.53 4.73 -12.73
N ASN A 123 -4.48 4.15 -13.31
CA ASN A 123 -4.01 4.49 -14.65
C ASN A 123 -4.33 3.42 -15.71
N GLY A 124 -5.05 2.36 -15.33
CA GLY A 124 -5.52 1.35 -16.28
C GLY A 124 -4.38 0.54 -16.91
N ALA A 125 -3.24 0.43 -16.23
CA ALA A 125 -2.20 -0.53 -16.59
C ALA A 125 -2.73 -1.93 -16.21
N ALA A 126 -3.61 -2.47 -17.05
CA ALA A 126 -4.09 -3.82 -16.93
C ALA A 126 -2.88 -4.77 -16.98
N SER A 127 -2.75 -5.63 -15.96
CA SER A 127 -2.03 -6.90 -16.09
C SER A 127 -2.75 -7.83 -17.05
#